data_AF-A0A496T5U8-F1
#
_entry.id   AF-A0A496T5U8-F1
#
_cell.length_a   1.000
_cell.length_b   1.000
_cell.length_c   1.000
_cell.angle_alpha   90.00
_cell.angle_beta   90.00
_cell.angle_gamma   90.00
#
_symmetry.space_group_name_H-M   'P 1'
#
loop_
_entity.id
_entity.type
_entity.pdbx_description
1 polymer ?
#
loop_
_entity_poly.entity_id
_entity_poly.type
_entity_poly.pdbx_seq_one_letter_code
_entity_poly.pdbx_strand_id
1 'polypeptide(L)'
;MIRALRTAATGMYAQQLSVDVISNNLANINTTGFKRSKVEFQDLLYQTIKTPGSGSNLGNVPETEIQIGHGTKPVAVLKIFSQGDMKPTENPLDLAIDGNGFFQIIMPDGTRAYTRDGTFKLSAEGQLVTSDGLLLEPEISLPLDTVSINISSDGVVSALVVGSTEPEVIGQLELAKFVNPAGLKSIG
;
A
#
# COMPACT_ATOMS: atom_id res chain seq x y z
N MET A 1 1.71 37.01 19.58
CA MET A 1 2.53 35.87 20.05
C MET A 1 1.82 34.52 19.95
N ILE A 2 0.62 34.34 20.52
CA ILE A 2 -0.08 33.02 20.55
C ILE A 2 -0.30 32.42 19.15
N ARG A 3 -0.62 33.25 18.15
CA ARG A 3 -0.83 32.81 16.77
C ARG A 3 0.43 32.25 16.11
N ALA A 4 1.56 32.95 16.22
CA ALA A 4 2.83 32.51 15.66
C ALA A 4 3.29 31.17 16.28
N LEU A 5 3.08 31.01 17.60
CA LEU A 5 3.35 29.76 18.29
C LEU A 5 2.48 28.60 17.77
N ARG A 6 1.18 28.83 17.52
CA ARG A 6 0.29 27.81 16.95
C ARG A 6 0.71 27.42 15.53
N THR A 7 1.03 28.39 14.67
CA THR A 7 1.51 28.13 13.31
C THR A 7 2.83 27.34 13.33
N ALA A 8 3.77 27.73 14.19
CA ALA A 8 5.03 26.99 14.38
C ALA A 8 4.78 25.58 14.90
N ALA A 9 3.88 25.38 15.88
CA ALA A 9 3.52 24.07 16.41
C ALA A 9 2.91 23.16 15.34
N THR A 10 1.98 23.68 14.51
CA THR A 10 1.40 22.91 13.40
C THR A 10 2.44 22.52 12.36
N GLY A 11 3.40 23.42 12.07
CA GLY A 11 4.51 23.13 11.16
C GLY A 11 5.44 22.04 11.72
N MET A 12 5.80 22.12 13.00
CA MET A 12 6.62 21.09 13.65
C MET A 12 5.93 19.72 13.65
N TYR A 13 4.63 19.69 13.96
CA TYR A 13 3.84 18.44 13.92
C TYR A 13 3.78 17.85 12.51
N ALA A 14 3.57 18.68 11.48
CA ALA A 14 3.57 18.24 10.09
C ALA A 14 4.94 17.67 9.66
N GLN A 15 6.04 18.28 10.11
CA GLN A 15 7.39 17.79 9.84
C GLN A 15 7.68 16.49 10.58
N GLN A 16 7.29 16.36 11.85
CA GLN A 16 7.40 15.12 12.60
C GLN A 16 6.68 13.97 11.88
N LEU A 17 5.41 14.17 11.51
CA LEU A 17 4.65 13.14 10.78
C LEU A 17 5.30 12.79 9.43
N SER A 18 5.85 13.77 8.72
CA SER A 18 6.58 13.53 7.47
C SER A 18 7.80 12.64 7.69
N VAL A 19 8.60 12.95 8.73
CA VAL A 19 9.78 12.16 9.09
C VAL A 19 9.39 10.75 9.50
N ASP A 20 8.32 10.57 10.29
CA ASP A 20 7.84 9.26 10.72
C ASP A 20 7.42 8.39 9.51
N VAL A 21 6.68 8.97 8.55
CA VAL A 21 6.26 8.27 7.33
C VAL A 21 7.44 7.94 6.42
N ILE A 22 8.39 8.86 6.25
CA ILE A 22 9.62 8.60 5.48
C ILE A 22 10.44 7.50 6.14
N SER A 23 10.57 7.52 7.46
CA SER A 23 11.32 6.53 8.23
C SER A 23 10.70 5.14 8.10
N ASN A 24 9.37 5.04 8.17
CA ASN A 24 8.66 3.79 7.94
C ASN A 24 8.86 3.27 6.51
N ASN A 25 8.75 4.14 5.49
CA ASN A 25 9.01 3.76 4.11
C ASN A 25 10.44 3.26 3.90
N LEU A 26 11.42 3.89 4.55
CA LEU A 26 12.83 3.51 4.45
C LEU A 26 13.08 2.15 5.13
N ALA A 27 12.49 1.92 6.30
CA ALA A 27 12.60 0.66 7.02
C ALA A 27 12.04 -0.52 6.21
N ASN A 28 10.96 -0.29 5.44
CA ASN A 28 10.27 -1.31 4.67
C ASN A 28 10.66 -1.36 3.18
N ILE A 29 11.78 -0.76 2.79
CA ILE A 29 12.20 -0.72 1.38
C ILE A 29 12.45 -2.11 0.78
N ASN A 30 12.87 -3.07 1.61
CA ASN A 30 13.16 -4.45 1.21
C ASN A 30 12.00 -5.41 1.49
N THR A 31 10.89 -4.93 2.04
CA THR A 31 9.73 -5.76 2.35
C THR A 31 8.97 -6.10 1.07
N THR A 32 8.73 -7.38 0.82
CA THR A 32 8.01 -7.85 -0.38
C THR A 32 6.58 -7.30 -0.39
N GLY A 33 6.11 -6.85 -1.56
CA GLY A 33 4.76 -6.32 -1.71
C GLY A 33 4.49 -4.97 -1.01
N PHE A 34 5.46 -4.36 -0.32
CA PHE A 34 5.26 -3.08 0.38
C PHE A 34 4.93 -1.93 -0.57
N LYS A 35 3.99 -1.08 -0.15
CA LYS A 35 3.59 0.13 -0.89
C LYS A 35 3.86 1.36 -0.05
N ARG A 36 4.68 2.26 -0.59
CA ARG A 36 5.09 3.49 0.10
C ARG A 36 3.89 4.34 0.49
N SER A 37 3.95 4.93 1.66
CA SER A 37 2.96 5.90 2.14
C SER A 37 3.44 7.32 1.91
N LYS A 38 2.53 8.23 1.55
CA LYS A 38 2.82 9.66 1.38
C LYS A 38 1.85 10.47 2.22
N VAL A 39 2.37 11.43 2.96
CA VAL A 39 1.56 12.40 3.70
C VAL A 39 1.16 13.53 2.77
N GLU A 40 -0.12 13.89 2.80
CA GLU A 40 -0.63 15.09 2.15
C GLU A 40 -0.98 16.16 3.18
N PHE A 41 -0.54 17.38 2.91
CA PHE A 41 -0.77 18.53 3.76
C PHE A 41 -1.66 19.55 3.05
N GLN A 42 -2.48 20.23 3.82
CA GLN A 42 -3.27 21.36 3.36
C GLN A 42 -3.03 22.56 4.27
N ASP A 43 -3.13 23.75 3.70
CA ASP A 43 -3.16 24.99 4.45
C ASP A 43 -4.44 25.08 5.31
N LEU A 44 -4.33 25.87 6.37
CA LEU A 44 -5.47 26.27 7.19
C LEU A 44 -5.98 27.63 6.71
N LEU A 45 -7.21 27.98 7.11
CA LEU A 45 -7.88 29.21 6.68
C LEU A 45 -6.98 30.44 6.85
N TYR A 46 -7.16 31.40 5.96
CA TYR A 46 -6.47 32.68 5.99
C TYR A 46 -7.32 33.72 6.73
N GLN A 47 -6.67 34.61 7.46
CA GLN A 47 -7.30 35.80 8.05
C GLN A 47 -6.86 37.02 7.26
N THR A 48 -7.82 37.71 6.64
CA THR A 48 -7.60 39.03 6.04
C THR A 48 -7.60 40.09 7.14
N ILE A 49 -6.48 40.78 7.30
CA ILE A 49 -6.31 41.88 8.26
C ILE A 49 -6.61 43.22 7.57
N LYS A 50 -6.31 43.32 6.28
CA LYS A 50 -6.55 44.51 5.48
C LYS A 50 -7.05 44.10 4.10
N THR A 51 -8.26 44.52 3.78
CA THR A 51 -8.87 44.35 2.46
C THR A 51 -8.46 45.52 1.55
N PRO A 52 -8.15 45.29 0.26
CA PRO A 52 -7.87 46.36 -0.69
C PRO A 52 -9.01 47.38 -0.73
N GLY A 53 -8.70 48.67 -0.79
CA GLY A 53 -9.69 49.74 -0.98
C GLY A 53 -10.45 50.22 0.27
N SER A 54 -10.18 49.70 1.47
CA SER A 54 -10.88 50.10 2.71
C SER A 54 -10.42 51.45 3.32
N GLY A 55 -9.88 52.38 2.53
CA GLY A 55 -9.37 53.68 2.98
C GLY A 55 -10.11 54.84 2.33
N SER A 56 -10.82 55.65 3.12
CA SER A 56 -11.59 56.83 2.71
C SER A 56 -10.74 58.06 2.36
N ASN A 57 -9.54 57.89 1.76
CA ASN A 57 -8.69 59.00 1.33
C ASN A 57 -8.32 58.83 -0.15
N LEU A 58 -8.91 59.68 -1.00
CA LEU A 58 -8.54 59.84 -2.41
C LEU A 58 -7.04 60.17 -2.51
N GLY A 59 -6.25 59.24 -3.06
CA GLY A 59 -4.95 59.57 -3.65
C GLY A 59 -3.75 58.73 -3.17
N ASN A 60 -3.85 57.93 -2.10
CA ASN A 60 -2.72 57.09 -1.65
C ASN A 60 -3.18 55.89 -0.81
N VAL A 61 -4.12 55.09 -1.32
CA VAL A 61 -4.52 53.83 -0.67
C VAL A 61 -3.55 52.72 -1.10
N PRO A 62 -2.84 52.03 -0.18
CA PRO A 62 -2.08 50.85 -0.55
C PRO A 62 -3.06 49.75 -1.03
N GLU A 63 -2.90 49.30 -2.27
CA GLU A 63 -3.77 48.30 -2.93
C GLU A 63 -3.50 46.85 -2.47
N THR A 64 -2.55 46.64 -1.55
CA THR A 64 -2.16 45.29 -1.14
C THR A 64 -3.07 44.74 -0.04
N GLU A 65 -3.62 43.56 -0.29
CA GLU A 65 -4.31 42.75 0.71
C GLU A 65 -3.28 42.16 1.69
N ILE A 66 -3.58 42.25 2.99
CA ILE A 66 -2.79 41.55 4.02
C ILE A 66 -3.60 40.36 4.48
N GLN A 67 -3.25 39.18 3.95
CA GLN A 67 -3.73 37.89 4.46
C GLN A 67 -2.63 37.17 5.24
N ILE A 68 -3.00 36.56 6.36
CA ILE A 68 -2.08 35.71 7.13
C ILE A 68 -2.71 34.32 7.25
N GLY A 69 -1.96 33.27 6.93
CA GLY A 69 -2.38 31.87 7.11
C GLY A 69 -2.34 31.42 8.58
N HIS A 70 -3.06 30.35 8.90
CA HIS A 70 -3.08 29.77 10.24
C HIS A 70 -2.17 28.55 10.43
N GLY A 71 -1.44 28.14 9.40
CA GLY A 71 -0.52 26.99 9.43
C GLY A 71 -0.99 25.88 8.50
N THR A 72 -0.57 24.65 8.79
CA THR A 72 -0.84 23.47 7.95
C THR A 72 -1.45 22.34 8.78
N LYS A 73 -2.21 21.46 8.13
CA LYS A 73 -2.69 20.21 8.72
C LYS A 73 -2.40 19.03 7.79
N PRO A 74 -2.09 17.84 8.31
CA PRO A 74 -2.15 16.62 7.52
C PRO A 74 -3.60 16.30 7.17
N VAL A 75 -3.85 15.95 5.91
CA VAL A 75 -5.18 15.57 5.40
C VAL A 75 -5.32 14.05 5.38
N ALA A 76 -4.32 13.37 4.85
CA ALA A 76 -4.30 11.92 4.74
C ALA A 76 -2.87 11.38 4.64
N VAL A 77 -2.71 10.11 4.99
CA VAL A 77 -1.53 9.31 4.66
C VAL A 77 -1.99 8.28 3.63
N LEU A 78 -1.62 8.49 2.36
CA LEU A 78 -2.08 7.68 1.24
C LEU A 78 -1.01 6.64 0.88
N LYS A 79 -1.42 5.40 0.65
CA LYS A 79 -0.55 4.39 0.03
C LYS A 79 -0.49 4.60 -1.48
N ILE A 80 0.71 4.59 -2.04
CA ILE A 80 0.95 4.69 -3.47
C ILE A 80 1.18 3.28 -4.03
N PHE A 81 0.22 2.81 -4.81
CA PHE A 81 0.24 1.49 -5.44
C PHE A 81 0.97 1.48 -6.79
N SER A 82 2.21 2.00 -6.82
CA SER A 82 3.07 1.86 -8.00
C SER A 82 3.66 0.46 -8.07
N GLN A 83 3.92 -0.03 -9.29
CA GLN A 83 4.71 -1.24 -9.50
C GLN A 83 6.14 -0.99 -9.00
N GLY A 84 6.71 -1.97 -8.30
CA GLY A 84 8.10 -1.95 -7.87
C GLY A 84 8.96 -2.82 -8.76
N ASP A 85 10.28 -2.79 -8.53
CA ASP A 85 11.22 -3.64 -9.25
C ASP A 85 10.99 -5.11 -8.89
N MET A 86 10.91 -5.97 -9.90
CA MET A 86 10.78 -7.41 -9.74
C MET A 86 12.16 -8.05 -9.83
N LYS A 87 12.48 -8.92 -8.87
CA LYS A 87 13.73 -9.69 -8.84
C LYS A 87 13.40 -11.18 -8.92
N PRO A 88 13.97 -11.93 -9.88
CA PRO A 88 13.79 -13.38 -9.91
C PRO A 88 14.48 -14.01 -8.70
N THR A 89 13.79 -14.89 -7.99
CA THR A 89 14.30 -15.59 -6.79
C THR A 89 14.63 -17.07 -7.05
N GLU A 90 14.39 -17.57 -8.26
CA GLU A 90 14.54 -18.98 -8.66
C GLU A 90 13.64 -19.99 -7.90
N ASN A 91 12.84 -19.52 -6.93
CA ASN A 91 11.89 -20.34 -6.21
C ASN A 91 10.54 -20.42 -6.96
N PRO A 92 10.03 -21.61 -7.31
CA PRO A 92 8.76 -21.75 -8.04
C PRO A 92 7.53 -21.27 -7.25
N LEU A 93 7.64 -21.16 -5.92
CA LEU A 93 6.54 -20.69 -5.06
C LEU A 93 6.54 -19.17 -4.85
N ASP A 94 7.60 -18.47 -5.26
CA ASP A 94 7.66 -17.02 -5.18
C ASP A 94 7.00 -16.42 -6.41
N LEU A 95 5.87 -15.75 -6.20
CA LEU A 95 5.05 -15.17 -7.25
C LEU A 95 5.06 -13.65 -7.18
N ALA A 96 5.16 -13.00 -8.34
CA ALA A 96 5.00 -11.57 -8.48
C ALA A 96 3.84 -11.26 -9.42
N ILE A 97 3.01 -10.31 -9.02
CA ILE A 97 1.94 -9.77 -9.88
C ILE A 97 2.52 -8.60 -10.67
N ASP A 98 2.58 -8.75 -11.99
CA ASP A 98 2.83 -7.61 -12.89
C ASP A 98 1.51 -6.87 -13.18
N GLY A 99 1.45 -5.60 -12.78
CA GLY A 99 0.27 -4.76 -12.93
C GLY A 99 -0.65 -4.73 -11.70
N ASN A 100 -1.96 -4.67 -11.95
CA ASN A 100 -2.97 -4.45 -10.91
C ASN A 100 -3.62 -5.75 -10.46
N GLY A 101 -3.64 -6.01 -9.16
CA GLY A 101 -4.28 -7.18 -8.55
C GLY A 101 -3.78 -7.40 -7.13
N PHE A 102 -4.43 -8.25 -6.36
CA PHE A 102 -3.98 -8.69 -5.04
C PHE A 102 -4.25 -10.18 -4.90
N PHE A 103 -3.35 -10.89 -4.25
CA PHE A 103 -3.62 -12.24 -3.79
C PHE A 103 -4.66 -12.18 -2.68
N GLN A 104 -5.58 -13.14 -2.68
CA GLN A 104 -6.61 -13.29 -1.67
C GLN A 104 -6.15 -14.34 -0.67
N ILE A 105 -6.25 -14.03 0.61
CA ILE A 105 -5.86 -14.92 1.70
C ILE A 105 -6.98 -14.97 2.74
N ILE A 106 -7.10 -16.09 3.42
CA ILE A 106 -8.09 -16.29 4.48
C ILE A 106 -7.38 -16.10 5.82
N MET A 107 -7.89 -15.16 6.61
CA MET A 107 -7.47 -14.96 7.98
C MET A 107 -8.01 -16.08 8.88
N PRO A 108 -7.41 -16.32 10.07
CA PRO A 108 -7.84 -17.39 10.97
C PRO A 108 -9.29 -17.22 11.47
N ASP A 109 -9.86 -16.01 11.37
CA ASP A 109 -11.25 -15.71 11.67
C ASP A 109 -12.22 -16.02 10.52
N GLY A 110 -11.72 -16.52 9.38
CA GLY A 110 -12.47 -16.81 8.17
C GLY A 110 -12.72 -15.59 7.28
N THR A 111 -12.18 -14.42 7.62
CA THR A 111 -12.33 -13.21 6.79
C THR A 111 -11.29 -13.18 5.67
N ARG A 112 -11.63 -12.52 4.56
CA ARG A 112 -10.72 -12.34 3.43
C ARG A 112 -9.80 -11.14 3.66
N ALA A 113 -8.50 -11.37 3.52
CA ALA A 113 -7.48 -10.35 3.42
C ALA A 113 -6.83 -10.36 2.04
N TYR A 114 -6.12 -9.28 1.73
CA TYR A 114 -5.52 -9.06 0.42
C TYR A 114 -4.05 -8.69 0.59
N THR A 115 -3.18 -9.36 -0.17
CA THR A 115 -1.74 -9.12 -0.12
C THR A 115 -1.12 -9.00 -1.51
N ARG A 116 -0.01 -8.29 -1.58
CA ARG A 116 0.90 -8.25 -2.74
C ARG A 116 2.14 -9.09 -2.52
N ASP A 117 2.30 -9.61 -1.31
CA ASP A 117 3.36 -10.55 -1.00
C ASP A 117 3.01 -11.89 -1.63
N GLY A 118 3.91 -12.39 -2.48
CA GLY A 118 3.78 -13.68 -3.12
C GLY A 118 4.85 -14.66 -2.64
N THR A 119 5.38 -14.47 -1.43
CA THR A 119 6.24 -15.47 -0.78
C THR A 119 5.37 -16.59 -0.18
N PHE A 120 5.03 -17.57 -1.01
CA PHE A 120 4.23 -18.72 -0.59
C PHE A 120 5.11 -19.91 -0.18
N LYS A 121 4.58 -20.73 0.70
CA LYS A 121 5.18 -21.96 1.23
C LYS A 121 4.14 -23.06 1.24
N LEU A 122 4.61 -24.30 1.36
CA LEU A 122 3.73 -25.46 1.52
C LEU A 122 3.58 -25.80 2.99
N SER A 123 2.35 -26.04 3.43
CA SER A 123 2.05 -26.63 4.73
C SER A 123 2.38 -28.13 4.76
N ALA A 124 2.31 -28.76 5.94
CA ALA A 124 2.51 -30.20 6.08
C ALA A 124 1.43 -31.01 5.35
N GLU A 125 0.26 -30.41 5.14
CA GLU A 125 -0.89 -30.95 4.43
C GLU A 125 -0.83 -30.69 2.91
N GLY A 126 0.23 -30.04 2.42
CA GLY A 126 0.41 -29.71 1.01
C GLY A 126 -0.35 -28.47 0.54
N GLN A 127 -0.93 -27.68 1.46
CA GLN A 127 -1.66 -26.45 1.11
C GLN A 127 -0.69 -25.29 0.88
N LEU A 128 -0.99 -24.42 -0.09
CA LEU A 128 -0.27 -23.16 -0.26
C LEU A 128 -0.65 -22.17 0.84
N VAL A 129 0.35 -21.79 1.63
CA VAL A 129 0.23 -20.83 2.74
C VAL A 129 1.20 -19.67 2.57
N THR A 130 0.89 -18.51 3.15
CA THR A 130 1.84 -17.41 3.28
C THR A 130 2.94 -17.74 4.30
N SER A 131 3.94 -16.86 4.41
CA SER A 131 4.96 -16.95 5.48
C SER A 131 4.39 -16.99 6.91
N ASP A 132 3.18 -16.48 7.11
CA ASP A 132 2.46 -16.47 8.39
C ASP A 132 1.54 -17.70 8.57
N GLY A 133 1.50 -18.62 7.60
CA GLY A 133 0.64 -19.80 7.63
C GLY A 133 -0.81 -19.53 7.21
N LEU A 134 -1.09 -18.39 6.57
CA LEU A 134 -2.44 -18.06 6.08
C LEU A 134 -2.71 -18.74 4.75
N LEU A 135 -3.90 -19.33 4.60
CA LEU A 135 -4.30 -20.04 3.39
C LEU A 135 -4.63 -19.06 2.25
N LEU A 136 -4.33 -19.47 1.03
CA LEU A 136 -4.72 -18.75 -0.18
C LEU A 136 -6.19 -19.04 -0.55
N GLU A 137 -6.87 -18.07 -1.15
CA GLU A 137 -8.21 -18.24 -1.72
C GLU A 137 -8.21 -18.01 -3.24
N PRO A 138 -8.68 -18.96 -4.07
CA PRO A 138 -9.16 -20.31 -3.71
C PRO A 138 -8.05 -21.20 -3.15
N GLU A 139 -8.43 -22.17 -2.33
CA GLU A 139 -7.48 -23.12 -1.73
C GLU A 139 -6.83 -23.99 -2.82
N ILE A 140 -5.50 -24.08 -2.78
CA ILE A 140 -4.71 -24.93 -3.67
C ILE A 140 -3.92 -25.91 -2.82
N SER A 141 -4.30 -27.18 -2.89
CA SER A 141 -3.64 -28.30 -2.21
C SER A 141 -2.84 -29.12 -3.20
N LEU A 142 -1.53 -29.16 -3.03
CA LEU A 142 -0.62 -29.97 -3.83
C LEU A 142 -0.49 -31.37 -3.23
N PRO A 143 -0.53 -32.44 -4.05
CA PRO A 143 -0.25 -33.79 -3.58
C PRO A 143 1.16 -33.88 -2.98
N LEU A 144 1.32 -34.67 -1.91
CA LEU A 144 2.62 -34.87 -1.25
C LEU A 144 3.68 -35.49 -2.18
N ASP A 145 3.24 -36.19 -3.23
CA ASP A 145 4.09 -36.83 -4.23
C ASP A 145 4.48 -35.87 -5.38
N THR A 146 4.35 -34.55 -5.19
CA THR A 146 4.70 -33.54 -6.20
C THR A 146 6.23 -33.40 -6.33
N VAL A 147 6.73 -33.55 -7.56
CA VAL A 147 8.15 -33.40 -7.93
C VAL A 147 8.46 -31.97 -8.35
N SER A 148 7.61 -31.37 -9.17
CA SER A 148 7.78 -30.00 -9.65
C SER A 148 6.44 -29.28 -9.78
N ILE A 149 6.46 -27.97 -9.57
CA ILE A 149 5.30 -27.09 -9.66
C ILE A 149 5.56 -26.09 -10.78
N ASN A 150 4.58 -25.90 -11.64
CA ASN A 150 4.62 -24.90 -12.70
C ASN A 150 3.36 -24.03 -12.63
N ILE A 151 3.58 -22.72 -12.53
CA ILE A 151 2.53 -21.71 -12.44
C ILE A 151 2.59 -20.87 -13.71
N SER A 152 1.53 -20.93 -14.49
CA SER A 152 1.40 -20.15 -15.73
C SER A 152 1.07 -18.68 -15.44
N SER A 153 1.28 -17.80 -16.43
CA SER A 153 0.92 -16.38 -16.33
C SER A 153 -0.56 -16.12 -16.08
N ASP A 154 -1.41 -17.09 -16.45
CA ASP A 154 -2.86 -17.00 -16.27
C ASP A 154 -3.31 -17.49 -14.89
N GLY A 155 -2.35 -17.81 -14.01
CA GLY A 155 -2.58 -18.25 -12.64
C GLY A 155 -2.88 -19.75 -12.52
N VAL A 156 -2.90 -20.51 -13.62
CA VAL A 156 -3.10 -21.96 -13.55
C VAL A 156 -1.88 -22.62 -12.92
N VAL A 157 -2.10 -23.33 -11.82
CA VAL A 157 -1.12 -24.10 -11.07
C VAL A 157 -1.19 -25.55 -11.52
N SER A 158 -0.08 -26.04 -12.05
CA SER A 158 0.11 -27.42 -12.46
C SER A 158 1.24 -28.07 -11.69
N ALA A 159 1.10 -29.36 -11.40
CA ALA A 159 2.07 -30.14 -10.63
C ALA A 159 2.42 -31.42 -11.37
N LEU A 160 3.70 -31.78 -11.39
CA LEU A 160 4.16 -33.08 -11.86
C LEU A 160 4.27 -34.02 -10.66
N VAL A 161 3.49 -35.10 -10.66
CA VAL A 161 3.48 -36.10 -9.59
C VAL A 161 4.39 -37.28 -9.94
N VAL A 162 5.01 -37.90 -8.93
CA VAL A 162 5.84 -39.11 -9.12
C VAL A 162 5.05 -40.18 -9.89
N GLY A 163 5.59 -40.63 -11.02
CA GLY A 163 5.00 -41.67 -11.86
C GLY A 163 4.12 -41.17 -13.00
N SER A 164 3.81 -39.86 -13.06
CA SER A 164 3.20 -39.22 -14.23
C SER A 164 4.26 -38.50 -15.09
N THR A 165 4.13 -38.58 -16.40
CA THR A 165 4.95 -37.82 -17.35
C THR A 165 4.31 -36.50 -17.77
N GLU A 166 3.02 -36.31 -17.48
CA GLU A 166 2.28 -35.09 -17.81
C GLU A 166 1.93 -34.31 -16.54
N PRO A 167 2.09 -32.96 -16.53
CA PRO A 167 1.64 -32.12 -15.43
C PRO A 167 0.12 -32.17 -15.27
N GLU A 168 -0.35 -32.37 -14.04
CA GLU A 168 -1.77 -32.30 -13.70
C GLU A 168 -2.12 -30.87 -13.24
N VAL A 169 -3.28 -30.37 -13.66
CA VAL A 169 -3.78 -29.05 -13.23
C VAL A 169 -4.45 -29.20 -11.87
N ILE A 170 -3.88 -28.54 -10.86
CA ILE A 170 -4.34 -28.61 -9.46
C ILE A 170 -5.37 -27.54 -9.17
N GLY A 171 -5.19 -26.34 -9.73
CA GLY A 171 -6.07 -25.21 -9.49
C GLY A 171 -5.65 -23.96 -10.24
N GLN A 172 -6.34 -22.86 -9.97
CA GLN A 172 -6.07 -21.55 -10.55
C GLN A 172 -6.06 -20.47 -9.46
N LEU A 173 -5.01 -19.65 -9.46
CA LEU A 173 -4.91 -18.47 -8.63
C LEU A 173 -5.81 -17.36 -9.17
N GLU A 174 -6.56 -16.73 -8.27
CA GLU A 174 -7.39 -15.58 -8.60
C GLU A 174 -6.84 -14.30 -7.99
N LEU A 175 -6.87 -13.22 -8.78
CA LEU A 175 -6.45 -11.89 -8.32
C LEU A 175 -7.67 -10.99 -8.09
N ALA A 176 -7.73 -10.39 -6.90
CA ALA A 176 -8.72 -9.36 -6.60
C ALA A 176 -8.26 -8.00 -7.12
N LYS A 177 -9.14 -7.28 -7.82
CA LYS A 177 -8.90 -5.90 -8.26
C LYS A 177 -9.89 -4.96 -7.57
N PHE A 178 -9.39 -3.81 -7.14
CA PHE A 178 -10.20 -2.77 -6.51
C PHE A 178 -10.20 -1.51 -7.36
N VAL A 179 -11.35 -0.85 -7.45
CA VAL A 179 -11.49 0.44 -8.15
C VAL A 179 -10.68 1.53 -7.43
N ASN A 180 -10.65 1.50 -6.09
CA ASN A 180 -9.88 2.42 -5.27
C ASN A 180 -8.98 1.67 -4.28
N PRO A 181 -7.74 1.29 -4.67
CA PRO A 181 -6.79 0.64 -3.77
C PRO A 181 -6.37 1.52 -2.58
N ALA A 182 -6.42 2.84 -2.70
CA ALA A 182 -6.05 3.75 -1.62
C ALA A 182 -7.03 3.71 -0.43
N GLY A 183 -8.24 3.19 -0.63
CA GLY A 183 -9.22 2.95 0.44
C GLY A 183 -8.98 1.67 1.24
N LEU A 184 -8.04 0.81 0.83
CA LEU A 184 -7.71 -0.41 1.56
C LEU A 184 -6.99 -0.09 2.87
N LYS A 185 -7.43 -0.74 3.95
CA LYS A 185 -6.84 -0.60 5.28
C LYS A 185 -5.75 -1.65 5.49
N SER A 186 -4.55 -1.23 5.92
CA SER A 186 -3.51 -2.15 6.38
C SER A 186 -3.94 -2.78 7.71
N ILE A 187 -3.77 -4.09 7.84
CA ILE A 187 -4.11 -4.87 9.05
C ILE A 187 -2.90 -5.48 9.75
N GLY A 188 -1.71 -5.27 9.18
CA GLY A 188 -0.40 -5.73 9.61
C GLY A 188 0.61 -5.22 8.60
#